data_AF-A0A7S3AKZ2-F1
#
_entry.id   AF-A0A7S3AKZ2-F1
#
_cell.length_a   1.000
_cell.length_b   1.000
_cell.length_c   1.000
_cell.angle_alpha   90.00
_cell.angle_beta   90.00
_cell.angle_gamma   90.00
#
_symmetry.space_group_name_H-M   'P 1'
#
loop_
_entity.id
_entity.type
_entity.pdbx_description
1 polymer ?
#
loop_
_entity_poly.entity_id
_entity_poly.type
_entity_poly.pdbx_seq_one_letter_code
_entity_poly.pdbx_strand_id
1 'polypeptide(L)'
;MLVRSDIELSPGAGLAAKPSVSSWSFNDWGDRVVQVVQLPLANDRSISLLHTHLTFPHQNGHDPPMRQKQAGKLAELINQLQSEGPLMLFGDLNGDLQDAAVASLQRSAQLTPMPDKGSAWVSHVAHTGAPMACDHVFTRGSCKIGSWDLGYSEEGLLAGTLLSDHRPLHAEVQLLAAVESCPVACAAPPGQSQQSPAS
;
A
#
# COMPACT_ATOMS: atom_id res chain seq x y z
N MET A 1 15.77 12.07 -0.63
CA MET A 1 15.62 11.65 -2.05
C MET A 1 15.39 10.15 -2.07
N LEU A 2 14.35 9.63 -2.74
CA LEU A 2 14.18 8.18 -2.89
C LEU A 2 15.12 7.70 -4.03
N VAL A 3 15.87 6.61 -3.79
CA VAL A 3 16.80 6.04 -4.79
C VAL A 3 16.18 4.78 -5.37
N ARG A 4 15.99 4.73 -6.68
CA ARG A 4 15.41 3.59 -7.41
C ARG A 4 16.48 2.60 -7.86
N SER A 5 16.20 1.30 -7.78
CA SER A 5 16.99 0.22 -8.39
C SER A 5 16.05 -0.81 -9.02
N ASP A 6 16.28 -1.21 -10.28
CA ASP A 6 15.40 -2.11 -11.02
C ASP A 6 15.93 -3.57 -11.05
N ILE A 7 15.03 -4.55 -10.92
CA ILE A 7 15.34 -5.99 -11.02
C ILE A 7 14.43 -6.65 -12.07
N GLU A 8 15.02 -7.50 -12.88
CA GLU A 8 14.38 -8.23 -13.97
C GLU A 8 13.93 -9.65 -13.53
N LEU A 9 12.65 -9.98 -13.70
CA LEU A 9 12.09 -11.33 -13.39
C LEU A 9 11.82 -12.19 -14.64
N SER A 10 11.65 -13.51 -14.49
CA SER A 10 11.24 -14.41 -15.60
C SER A 10 9.72 -14.42 -15.78
N PRO A 11 9.15 -14.63 -16.99
CA PRO A 11 7.71 -14.70 -17.17
C PRO A 11 7.11 -15.93 -16.47
N GLY A 12 6.15 -15.72 -15.56
CA GLY A 12 5.32 -16.77 -14.98
C GLY A 12 4.00 -16.96 -15.75
N ALA A 13 3.37 -18.14 -15.64
CA ALA A 13 2.08 -18.41 -16.25
C ALA A 13 0.99 -17.43 -15.72
N GLY A 14 0.22 -16.83 -16.62
CA GLY A 14 -0.91 -15.94 -16.27
C GLY A 14 -0.63 -14.43 -16.28
N LEU A 15 0.60 -14.01 -16.62
CA LEU A 15 0.97 -12.60 -16.76
C LEU A 15 1.03 -12.19 -18.24
N ALA A 16 0.60 -10.96 -18.56
CA ALA A 16 0.67 -10.44 -19.93
C ALA A 16 2.11 -10.10 -20.37
N ALA A 17 2.96 -9.78 -19.40
CA ALA A 17 4.35 -9.45 -19.64
C ALA A 17 5.21 -9.79 -18.41
N LYS A 18 6.50 -9.52 -18.51
CA LYS A 18 7.46 -9.67 -17.41
C LYS A 18 7.16 -8.65 -16.29
N PRO A 19 7.02 -9.09 -15.02
CA PRO A 19 7.00 -8.17 -13.89
C PRO A 19 8.24 -7.27 -13.85
N SER A 20 8.05 -6.03 -13.42
CA SER A 20 9.18 -5.18 -13.03
C SER A 20 9.21 -5.02 -11.53
N VAL A 21 10.41 -5.00 -10.97
CA VAL A 21 10.63 -4.74 -9.55
C VAL A 21 11.50 -3.52 -9.42
N SER A 22 11.13 -2.60 -8.55
CA SER A 22 11.98 -1.48 -8.15
C SER A 22 12.10 -1.40 -6.64
N SER A 23 13.25 -0.99 -6.12
CA SER A 23 13.43 -0.71 -4.68
C SER A 23 13.68 0.77 -4.48
N TRP A 24 13.03 1.35 -3.47
CA TRP A 24 13.18 2.75 -3.08
C TRP A 24 13.59 2.84 -1.62
N SER A 25 14.59 3.66 -1.33
CA SER A 25 15.09 3.77 0.04
C SER A 25 14.67 5.05 0.77
N PHE A 26 14.45 4.91 2.08
CA PHE A 26 14.24 5.98 3.03
C PHE A 26 15.54 6.42 3.74
N ASN A 27 16.72 6.21 3.15
CA ASN A 27 18.07 6.45 3.75
C ASN A 27 18.23 7.77 4.53
N ASP A 28 17.50 8.82 4.17
CA ASP A 28 17.50 10.12 4.87
C ASP A 28 16.72 10.11 6.19
N TRP A 29 16.04 9.00 6.50
CA TRP A 29 15.25 8.71 7.70
C TRP A 29 15.38 7.23 8.09
N GLY A 30 16.60 6.69 8.05
CA GLY A 30 16.91 5.31 8.46
C GLY A 30 17.03 4.31 7.30
N ASP A 31 17.56 3.13 7.60
CA ASP A 31 17.85 2.07 6.63
C ASP A 31 16.61 1.21 6.36
N ARG A 32 15.57 1.83 5.80
CA ARG A 32 14.33 1.17 5.38
C ARG A 32 14.13 1.32 3.88
N VAL A 33 13.50 0.32 3.28
CA VAL A 33 13.21 0.26 1.86
C VAL A 33 11.75 -0.08 1.63
N VAL A 34 11.20 0.42 0.52
CA VAL A 34 9.97 -0.08 -0.08
C VAL A 34 10.31 -0.74 -1.41
N GLN A 35 9.87 -1.98 -1.58
CA GLN A 35 9.94 -2.71 -2.83
C GLN A 35 8.62 -2.55 -3.56
N VAL A 36 8.67 -2.17 -4.83
CA VAL A 36 7.51 -2.02 -5.69
C VAL A 36 7.61 -3.06 -6.79
N VAL A 37 6.62 -3.92 -6.91
CA VAL A 37 6.48 -4.86 -8.02
C VAL A 37 5.31 -4.40 -8.89
N GLN A 38 5.58 -4.09 -10.16
CA GLN A 38 4.52 -3.89 -11.14
C GLN A 38 4.23 -5.23 -11.82
N LEU A 39 3.01 -5.72 -11.62
CA LEU A 39 2.53 -6.97 -12.22
C LEU A 39 1.60 -6.66 -13.40
N PRO A 40 2.05 -6.90 -14.64
CA PRO A 40 1.18 -6.81 -15.82
C PRO A 40 0.25 -8.02 -15.88
N LEU A 41 -1.05 -7.75 -15.91
CA LEU A 41 -2.12 -8.75 -15.93
C LEU A 41 -2.55 -9.02 -17.38
N ALA A 42 -3.12 -10.20 -17.63
CA ALA A 42 -3.54 -10.68 -18.95
C ALA A 42 -4.52 -9.76 -19.72
N ASN A 43 -5.14 -8.77 -19.06
CA ASN A 43 -6.13 -7.85 -19.64
C ASN A 43 -5.59 -6.42 -19.83
N ASP A 44 -4.30 -6.28 -20.12
CA ASP A 44 -3.58 -4.99 -20.29
C ASP A 44 -3.66 -4.04 -19.08
N ARG A 45 -4.07 -4.55 -17.91
CA ARG A 45 -4.01 -3.82 -16.64
C ARG A 45 -2.68 -4.13 -15.94
N SER A 46 -2.22 -3.22 -15.10
CA SER A 46 -1.15 -3.49 -14.16
C SER A 46 -1.66 -3.35 -12.73
N ILE A 47 -1.07 -4.09 -11.80
CA ILE A 47 -1.23 -3.86 -10.36
C ILE A 47 0.14 -3.54 -9.76
N SER A 48 0.19 -2.48 -8.96
CA SER A 48 1.36 -2.14 -8.16
C SER A 48 1.28 -2.83 -6.80
N LEU A 49 2.28 -3.63 -6.48
CA LEU A 49 2.45 -4.27 -5.18
C LEU A 49 3.60 -3.61 -4.44
N LEU A 50 3.34 -3.00 -3.28
CA LEU A 50 4.34 -2.34 -2.46
C LEU A 50 4.54 -3.14 -1.17
N HIS A 51 5.78 -3.52 -0.90
CA HIS A 51 6.19 -4.17 0.34
C HIS A 51 7.17 -3.28 1.10
N THR A 52 6.93 -3.06 2.39
CA THR A 52 7.82 -2.25 3.22
C THR A 52 7.86 -2.75 4.66
N HIS A 53 8.91 -2.35 5.38
CA HIS A 53 9.02 -2.50 6.82
C HIS A 53 9.39 -1.13 7.42
N LEU A 54 8.54 -0.54 8.26
CA LEU A 54 8.84 0.77 8.88
C LEU A 54 9.80 0.62 10.07
N THR A 55 10.41 1.73 10.50
CA THR A 55 11.20 1.72 11.75
C THR A 55 10.31 1.34 12.94
N PHE A 56 10.86 0.59 13.90
CA PHE A 56 10.17 0.26 15.15
C PHE A 56 10.04 1.50 16.05
N PRO A 57 8.90 1.78 16.69
CA PRO A 57 8.70 2.95 17.54
C PRO A 57 9.27 2.76 18.94
N HIS A 58 10.59 2.73 19.09
CA HIS A 58 11.15 2.73 20.44
C HIS A 58 10.75 4.03 21.16
N GLN A 59 10.67 3.96 22.50
CA GLN A 59 10.37 5.11 23.35
C GLN A 59 11.59 6.06 23.44
N ASN A 60 11.92 6.70 22.31
CA ASN A 60 13.00 7.67 22.19
C ASN A 60 12.55 8.89 21.38
N GLY A 61 13.38 9.94 21.37
CA GLY A 61 13.06 11.19 20.68
C GLY A 61 13.24 11.15 19.15
N HIS A 62 13.74 10.06 18.58
CA HIS A 62 14.20 10.00 17.19
C HIS A 62 13.29 9.14 16.29
N ASP A 63 12.83 7.99 16.78
CA ASP A 63 12.06 7.03 15.99
C ASP A 63 10.66 7.53 15.63
N PRO A 64 9.88 8.15 16.53
CA PRO A 64 8.56 8.65 16.15
C PRO A 64 8.60 9.71 15.03
N PRO A 65 9.47 10.75 15.09
CA PRO A 65 9.64 11.67 13.96
C PRO A 65 10.15 10.99 12.68
N MET A 66 11.07 10.05 12.79
CA MET A 66 11.60 9.29 11.66
C MET A 66 10.51 8.50 10.95
N ARG A 67 9.69 7.77 11.69
CA ARG A 67 8.54 7.00 11.16
C ARG A 67 7.54 7.91 10.45
N GLN A 68 7.25 9.10 10.99
CA GLN A 68 6.39 10.09 10.32
C GLN A 68 6.95 10.51 8.96
N LYS A 69 8.27 10.71 8.86
CA LYS A 69 8.92 11.06 7.59
C LYS A 69 8.92 9.89 6.59
N GLN A 70 9.15 8.67 7.07
CA GLN A 70 9.03 7.45 6.26
C GLN A 70 7.61 7.30 5.70
N ALA A 71 6.58 7.44 6.56
CA ALA A 71 5.18 7.40 6.17
C ALA A 71 4.82 8.47 5.12
N GLY A 72 5.30 9.71 5.31
CA GLY A 72 5.09 10.79 4.33
C GLY A 72 5.69 10.49 2.95
N LYS A 73 6.94 10.00 2.92
CA LYS A 73 7.63 9.62 1.68
C LYS A 73 6.98 8.43 0.97
N LEU A 74 6.54 7.45 1.75
CA LEU A 74 5.80 6.32 1.21
C LEU A 74 4.47 6.79 0.61
N ALA A 75 3.78 7.73 1.26
CA ALA A 75 2.57 8.32 0.70
C ALA A 75 2.83 9.11 -0.60
N GLU A 76 3.91 9.89 -0.66
CA GLU A 76 4.35 10.56 -1.88
C GLU A 76 4.60 9.57 -3.03
N LEU A 77 5.32 8.48 -2.77
CA LEU A 77 5.56 7.42 -3.75
C LEU A 77 4.25 6.77 -4.21
N ILE A 78 3.36 6.39 -3.28
CA ILE A 78 2.06 5.80 -3.61
C ILE A 78 1.23 6.77 -4.48
N ASN A 79 1.25 8.05 -4.16
CA ASN A 79 0.55 9.08 -4.95
C ASN A 79 1.14 9.23 -6.36
N GLN A 80 2.45 9.09 -6.53
CA GLN A 80 3.10 9.09 -7.84
C GLN A 80 2.71 7.85 -8.67
N LEU A 81 2.63 6.68 -8.04
CA LEU A 81 2.28 5.42 -8.71
C LEU A 81 0.78 5.28 -8.99
N GLN A 82 -0.10 6.05 -8.32
CA GLN A 82 -1.55 5.85 -8.42
C GLN A 82 -2.12 6.03 -9.84
N SER A 83 -1.49 6.82 -10.70
CA SER A 83 -1.92 6.93 -12.10
C SER A 83 -1.82 5.62 -12.88
N GLU A 84 -1.14 4.60 -12.35
CA GLU A 84 -0.85 3.33 -13.04
C GLU A 84 -1.90 2.23 -12.79
N GLY A 85 -2.85 2.45 -11.85
CA GLY A 85 -4.00 1.56 -11.65
C GLY A 85 -4.20 1.08 -10.20
N PRO A 86 -4.72 -0.16 -10.00
CA PRO A 86 -4.89 -0.72 -8.65
C PRO A 86 -3.54 -0.87 -7.93
N LEU A 87 -3.55 -0.63 -6.63
CA LEU A 87 -2.35 -0.66 -5.80
C LEU A 87 -2.64 -1.39 -4.48
N MET A 88 -1.68 -2.22 -4.07
CA MET A 88 -1.66 -2.87 -2.77
C MET A 88 -0.38 -2.46 -2.02
N LEU A 89 -0.50 -2.10 -0.75
CA LEU A 89 0.63 -1.91 0.16
C LEU A 89 0.54 -2.98 1.26
N PHE A 90 1.63 -3.65 1.57
CA PHE A 90 1.68 -4.64 2.64
C PHE A 90 3.03 -4.69 3.34
N GLY A 91 3.04 -5.28 4.53
CA GLY A 91 4.23 -5.52 5.33
C GLY A 91 4.08 -5.04 6.76
N ASP A 92 5.20 -5.07 7.48
CA ASP A 92 5.28 -4.68 8.88
C ASP A 92 5.42 -3.15 9.01
N LEU A 93 4.37 -2.48 9.47
CA LEU A 93 4.40 -1.03 9.69
C LEU A 93 4.80 -0.65 11.11
N ASN A 94 5.12 -1.64 11.96
CA ASN A 94 5.47 -1.48 13.36
C ASN A 94 4.46 -0.63 14.16
N GLY A 95 3.19 -0.69 13.80
CA GLY A 95 2.11 0.05 14.44
C GLY A 95 0.74 -0.39 13.92
N ASP A 96 -0.29 -0.21 14.75
CA ASP A 96 -1.68 -0.46 14.36
C ASP A 96 -2.28 0.72 13.59
N LEU A 97 -3.59 0.69 13.30
CA LEU A 97 -4.26 1.78 12.58
C LEU A 97 -4.40 3.07 13.41
N GLN A 98 -4.14 3.03 14.72
CA GLN A 98 -4.14 4.21 15.60
C GLN A 98 -2.75 4.82 15.75
N ASP A 99 -1.70 4.07 15.40
CA ASP A 99 -0.34 4.59 15.32
C ASP A 99 -0.27 5.80 14.40
N ALA A 100 0.35 6.87 14.89
CA ALA A 100 0.33 8.15 14.21
C ALA A 100 0.97 8.09 12.81
N ALA A 101 1.98 7.25 12.57
CA ALA A 101 2.64 7.15 11.28
C ALA A 101 1.78 6.36 10.30
N VAL A 102 1.21 5.23 10.75
CA VAL A 102 0.27 4.41 9.96
C VAL A 102 -0.99 5.18 9.60
N ALA A 103 -1.61 5.85 10.57
CA ALA A 103 -2.81 6.67 10.34
C ALA A 103 -2.55 7.83 9.36
N SER A 104 -1.37 8.48 9.45
CA SER A 104 -0.95 9.53 8.53
C SER A 104 -0.72 9.00 7.12
N LEU A 105 -0.04 7.85 6.99
CA LEU A 105 0.16 7.16 5.71
C LEU A 105 -1.18 6.80 5.07
N GLN A 106 -2.08 6.16 5.82
CA GLN A 106 -3.40 5.77 5.33
C GLN A 106 -4.17 6.97 4.77
N ARG A 107 -4.21 8.07 5.53
CA ARG A 107 -4.92 9.30 5.13
C ARG A 107 -4.27 9.96 3.92
N SER A 108 -2.96 10.17 3.96
CA SER A 108 -2.21 10.92 2.94
C SER A 108 -2.15 10.19 1.59
N ALA A 109 -2.15 8.86 1.62
CA ALA A 109 -2.14 8.00 0.45
C ALA A 109 -3.53 7.48 0.06
N GLN A 110 -4.60 7.88 0.77
CA GLN A 110 -5.98 7.44 0.53
C GLN A 110 -6.12 5.91 0.46
N LEU A 111 -5.50 5.23 1.42
CA LEU A 111 -5.49 3.77 1.50
C LEU A 111 -6.73 3.25 2.22
N THR A 112 -7.27 2.16 1.71
CA THR A 112 -8.32 1.37 2.37
C THR A 112 -7.64 0.25 3.16
N PRO A 113 -7.81 0.17 4.49
CA PRO A 113 -7.22 -0.89 5.32
C PRO A 113 -7.97 -2.21 5.16
N MET A 114 -7.41 -3.27 5.75
CA MET A 114 -8.11 -4.53 5.97
C MET A 114 -9.43 -4.30 6.71
N PRO A 115 -10.52 -5.00 6.35
CA PRO A 115 -11.76 -4.96 7.10
C PRO A 115 -11.54 -5.35 8.57
N ASP A 116 -12.06 -4.56 9.49
CA ASP A 116 -12.01 -4.87 10.92
C ASP A 116 -12.79 -6.17 11.22
N LYS A 117 -12.21 -7.06 12.01
CA LYS A 117 -12.84 -8.29 12.49
C LYS A 117 -13.45 -8.13 13.88
N GLY A 118 -13.42 -6.94 14.48
CA GLY A 118 -14.02 -6.63 15.78
C GLY A 118 -13.30 -7.26 16.98
N SER A 119 -12.21 -7.99 16.76
CA SER A 119 -11.29 -8.47 17.79
C SER A 119 -9.92 -7.82 17.58
N ALA A 120 -9.29 -7.40 18.68
CA ALA A 120 -7.88 -7.01 18.65
C ALA A 120 -7.07 -8.26 18.26
N TRP A 121 -6.46 -8.23 17.09
CA TRP A 121 -5.63 -9.31 16.57
C TRP A 121 -4.17 -9.03 16.87
N VAL A 122 -3.37 -10.10 16.99
CA VAL A 122 -1.93 -10.00 17.23
C VAL A 122 -1.20 -10.71 16.09
N SER A 123 -0.39 -9.96 15.35
CA SER A 123 0.49 -10.48 14.31
C SER A 123 1.94 -10.58 14.76
N HIS A 124 2.38 -9.80 15.75
CA HIS A 124 3.78 -9.74 16.17
C HIS A 124 3.92 -9.73 17.69
N VAL A 125 5.03 -10.28 18.20
CA VAL A 125 5.52 -10.00 19.55
C VAL A 125 6.78 -9.16 19.43
N ALA A 126 6.69 -7.90 19.86
CA ALA A 126 7.84 -7.00 19.84
C ALA A 126 9.01 -7.55 20.66
N HIS A 127 10.21 -7.05 20.40
CA HIS A 127 11.39 -7.37 21.21
C HIS A 127 11.25 -6.94 22.68
N THR A 128 10.26 -6.09 23.00
CA THR A 128 9.87 -5.73 24.38
C THR A 128 8.96 -6.77 25.06
N GLY A 129 8.51 -7.79 24.32
CA GLY A 129 7.52 -8.78 24.73
C GLY A 129 6.06 -8.35 24.52
N ALA A 130 5.82 -7.14 24.01
CA ALA A 130 4.46 -6.62 23.82
C ALA A 130 3.81 -7.20 22.55
N PRO A 131 2.56 -7.70 22.62
CA PRO A 131 1.81 -8.10 21.43
C PRO A 131 1.40 -6.89 20.60
N MET A 132 1.48 -7.01 19.27
CA MET A 132 1.22 -5.92 18.33
C MET A 132 0.44 -6.38 17.10
N ALA A 133 -0.37 -5.46 16.56
CA ALA A 133 -1.12 -5.57 15.31
C ALA A 133 -0.44 -4.71 14.23
N CYS A 134 0.73 -5.13 13.74
CA CYS A 134 1.60 -4.28 12.91
C CYS A 134 1.77 -4.73 11.47
N ASP A 135 1.37 -5.95 11.13
CA ASP A 135 1.39 -6.45 9.76
C ASP A 135 0.08 -6.10 9.08
N HIS A 136 0.13 -5.25 8.05
CA HIS A 136 -1.07 -4.75 7.40
C HIS A 136 -1.09 -5.04 5.91
N VAL A 137 -2.31 -5.05 5.37
CA VAL A 137 -2.59 -4.93 3.95
C VAL A 137 -3.49 -3.72 3.71
N PHE A 138 -3.11 -2.90 2.76
CA PHE A 138 -3.89 -1.77 2.29
C PHE A 138 -4.11 -1.86 0.79
N THR A 139 -5.24 -1.33 0.32
CA THR A 139 -5.56 -1.23 -1.10
C THR A 139 -5.93 0.18 -1.51
N ARG A 140 -5.69 0.52 -2.78
CA ARG A 140 -6.18 1.75 -3.42
C ARG A 140 -6.58 1.49 -4.87
N GLY A 141 -7.51 2.31 -5.37
CA GLY A 141 -7.96 2.25 -6.75
C GLY A 141 -8.94 1.10 -6.99
N SER A 142 -8.85 0.46 -8.15
CA SER A 142 -9.78 -0.61 -8.58
C SER A 142 -9.42 -1.98 -8.00
N CYS A 143 -9.11 -2.03 -6.70
CA CYS A 143 -8.94 -3.26 -5.94
C CYS A 143 -9.46 -3.12 -4.51
N LYS A 144 -9.86 -4.23 -3.90
CA LYS A 144 -10.31 -4.28 -2.52
C LYS A 144 -9.89 -5.58 -1.85
N ILE A 145 -9.76 -5.54 -0.53
CA ILE A 145 -9.52 -6.73 0.30
C ILE A 145 -10.87 -7.42 0.51
N GLY A 146 -10.99 -8.68 0.07
CA GLY A 146 -12.20 -9.48 0.22
C GLY A 146 -12.23 -10.19 1.57
N SER A 147 -11.18 -10.96 1.85
CA SER A 147 -10.99 -11.69 3.10
C SER A 147 -9.51 -11.59 3.52
N TRP A 148 -9.24 -11.82 4.80
CA TRP A 148 -7.88 -11.93 5.32
C TRP A 148 -7.88 -12.78 6.59
N ASP A 149 -6.73 -13.35 6.95
CA ASP A 149 -6.51 -14.11 8.17
C ASP A 149 -5.03 -14.13 8.56
N LEU A 150 -4.76 -14.55 9.81
CA LEU A 150 -3.41 -14.77 10.31
C LEU A 150 -3.20 -16.27 10.46
N GLY A 151 -2.09 -16.76 9.90
CA GLY A 151 -1.67 -18.13 10.12
C GLY A 151 -1.21 -18.36 11.56
N TYR A 152 -1.21 -19.64 11.96
CA TYR A 152 -0.90 -20.10 13.33
C TYR A 152 -1.83 -19.49 14.39
N SER A 153 -1.66 -19.85 15.67
CA SER A 153 -2.45 -19.31 16.77
C SER A 153 -1.71 -18.18 17.50
N GLU A 154 -2.45 -17.30 18.19
CA GLU A 154 -1.87 -16.26 19.03
C GLU A 154 -1.10 -16.86 20.22
N GLU A 155 -1.60 -17.95 20.80
CA GLU A 155 -0.93 -18.65 21.90
C GLU A 155 0.43 -19.21 21.45
N GLY A 156 0.50 -19.76 20.23
CA GLY A 156 1.75 -20.27 19.67
C GLY A 156 2.80 -19.17 19.49
N LEU A 157 2.33 -17.98 19.06
CA LEU A 157 3.15 -16.77 18.96
C LEU A 157 3.66 -16.32 20.33
N LEU A 158 2.75 -16.15 21.30
CA LEU A 158 3.08 -15.69 22.65
C LEU A 158 3.98 -16.68 23.42
N ALA A 159 3.86 -17.98 23.12
CA ALA A 159 4.71 -19.02 23.67
C ALA A 159 6.10 -19.12 22.99
N GLY A 160 6.36 -18.35 21.93
CA GLY A 160 7.61 -18.40 21.19
C GLY A 160 7.86 -19.73 20.48
N THR A 161 6.78 -20.44 20.11
CA THR A 161 6.86 -21.77 19.47
C THR A 161 6.86 -21.71 17.94
N LEU A 162 6.61 -20.53 17.37
CA LEU A 162 6.62 -20.31 15.92
C LEU A 162 8.06 -20.10 15.40
N LEU A 163 8.24 -20.25 14.09
CA LEU A 163 9.53 -20.01 13.43
C LEU A 163 9.89 -18.52 13.29
N SER A 164 8.93 -17.64 13.57
CA SER A 164 9.03 -16.19 13.47
C SER A 164 8.32 -15.57 14.67
N ASP A 165 8.77 -14.41 15.11
CA ASP A 165 8.04 -13.54 16.04
C ASP A 165 6.84 -12.85 15.38
N HIS A 166 6.66 -13.03 14.06
CA HIS A 166 5.45 -12.67 13.32
C HIS A 166 4.63 -13.89 12.90
N ARG A 167 3.31 -13.72 12.91
CA ARG A 167 2.34 -14.60 12.25
C ARG A 167 2.20 -14.17 10.78
N PRO A 168 2.19 -15.10 9.83
CA PRO A 168 2.00 -14.76 8.42
C PRO A 168 0.59 -14.23 8.22
N LEU A 169 0.49 -13.12 7.50
CA LEU A 169 -0.77 -12.52 7.12
C LEU A 169 -1.15 -12.94 5.70
N HIS A 170 -2.34 -13.51 5.57
CA HIS A 170 -2.92 -13.93 4.31
C HIS A 170 -4.08 -13.00 3.96
N ALA A 171 -4.13 -12.50 2.73
CA ALA A 171 -5.20 -11.62 2.27
C ALA A 171 -5.60 -11.98 0.83
N GLU A 172 -6.90 -12.10 0.60
CA GLU A 172 -7.47 -12.25 -0.73
C GLU A 172 -7.85 -10.87 -1.27
N VAL A 173 -7.17 -10.44 -2.33
CA VAL A 173 -7.43 -9.17 -2.99
C VAL A 173 -8.23 -9.38 -4.26
N GLN A 174 -9.34 -8.67 -4.39
CA GLN A 174 -10.20 -8.68 -5.56
C GLN A 174 -9.89 -7.47 -6.44
N LEU A 175 -9.59 -7.73 -7.70
CA LEU A 175 -9.52 -6.69 -8.72
C LEU A 175 -10.94 -6.35 -9.19
N LEU A 176 -11.31 -5.09 -9.06
CA LEU A 176 -12.59 -4.59 -9.52
C LEU A 176 -12.50 -4.32 -11.03
N ALA A 177 -13.61 -4.51 -11.75
CA ALA A 177 -13.69 -4.11 -13.15
C ALA A 177 -13.34 -2.61 -13.27
N ALA A 178 -12.70 -2.22 -14.38
CA ALA A 178 -12.51 -0.81 -14.66
C ALA A 178 -13.89 -0.16 -14.73
N VAL A 179 -14.10 0.90 -13.94
CA VAL A 179 -15.24 1.78 -14.18
C VAL A 179 -14.90 2.49 -15.48
N GLU A 180 -15.59 2.15 -16.57
CA GLU A 180 -15.49 2.94 -17.79
C GLU A 180 -15.81 4.38 -17.41
N SER A 181 -14.83 5.27 -17.53
CA SER A 181 -15.05 6.69 -17.34
C SER A 181 -16.08 7.09 -18.39
N CYS A 182 -17.30 7.37 -17.95
CA CYS A 182 -18.31 7.97 -18.81
C CYS A 182 -17.69 9.23 -19.41
N PRO A 183 -17.52 9.34 -20.73
CA PRO A 183 -16.94 10.53 -21.31
C PRO A 183 -17.88 11.67 -20.93
N VAL A 184 -17.39 12.61 -20.14
CA VAL A 184 -18.05 13.89 -19.94
C VAL A 184 -18.14 14.49 -21.32
N ALA A 185 -19.31 14.39 -21.95
CA ALA A 185 -19.62 15.12 -23.16
C ALA A 185 -19.33 16.58 -22.84
N CYS A 186 -18.29 17.14 -23.46
CA CYS A 186 -18.05 18.56 -23.47
C CYS A 186 -19.30 19.21 -24.05
N ALA A 187 -20.19 19.70 -23.18
CA ALA A 187 -21.27 20.57 -23.59
C ALA A 187 -20.60 21.83 -24.16
N ALA A 188 -20.64 21.96 -25.49
CA ALA A 188 -20.26 23.17 -26.17
C ALA A 188 -21.11 24.33 -25.59
N PRO A 189 -20.51 25.50 -25.31
CA PRO A 189 -21.28 26.64 -24.84
C PRO A 189 -22.28 27.07 -25.93
N PRO A 190 -23.51 27.47 -25.57
CA PRO A 190 -24.51 27.89 -26.55
C PRO A 190 -24.00 29.10 -27.33
N GLY A 191 -24.19 29.03 -28.66
CA GLY A 191 -23.62 29.93 -29.64
C GLY A 191 -23.97 31.40 -29.40
N GLN A 192 -22.96 32.25 -29.62
CA GLN A 192 -23.15 33.67 -29.86
C GLN A 192 -23.93 33.84 -31.17
N SER A 193 -25.14 34.39 -31.08
CA SER A 193 -25.91 34.86 -32.21
C SER A 193 -25.12 35.95 -32.95
N GLN A 194 -24.75 35.67 -34.19
CA GLN A 194 -24.28 36.67 -35.14
C GLN A 194 -25.41 37.68 -35.37
N GLN A 195 -25.18 38.96 -35.05
CA GLN A 195 -25.94 40.06 -35.58
C GLN A 195 -25.40 40.39 -36.98
N SER A 196 -26.24 40.23 -37.99
CA SER A 196 -26.00 40.74 -39.35
C SER A 196 -26.00 42.27 -39.36
N PRO A 197 -25.22 42.93 -40.24
CA PRO A 197 -25.27 44.37 -40.40
C PRO A 197 -26.52 44.75 -41.22
N ALA A 198 -27.25 45.76 -40.75
CA ALA A 198 -28.20 46.49 -41.59
C ALA A 198 -27.49 47.68 -42.22
N SER A 199 -27.76 47.85 -43.50
CA SER A 199 -27.33 48.90 -44.42
C SER A 199 -27.62 50.33 -43.96
#